data_AF-A0A6N6N2R2-F1
#
_entry.id   AF-A0A6N6N2R2-F1
#
_cell.length_a   1.000
_cell.length_b   1.000
_cell.length_c   1.000
_cell.angle_alpha   90.00
_cell.angle_beta   90.00
_cell.angle_gamma   90.00
#
_symmetry.space_group_name_H-M   'P 1'
#
loop_
_entity.id
_entity.type
_entity.pdbx_description
1 polymer ?
#
loop_
_entity_poly.entity_id
_entity_poly.type
_entity_poly.pdbx_seq_one_letter_code
_entity_poly.pdbx_strand_id
1 'polypeptide(L)'
;MKRLFIALLLVALSAATARSMELEVSVSHFLPTLSGKYMAGNLLDNDPATAWASSELHNGVGSWFRISFPEVVALRDLTIYNGHQGGKFQGFARIRTGRIIFSDGSEQHFELADCAGPQVIECWTVPTREITITVDSIYPESPAQKMSVAVSEVKIRLQGGVNAPKGMPEKGTLGELAQVIRNFYTYQTTLDDAFLQYIPKEKYEDEQFGFEVFKQMQMQRGTFEIMRRSVVDTNSLQFRLMRFKDSQAVVHCFGHYLVIWKENMTPIPDDSVFTMRREKDGWKIVSIRDYAAQQ
;
A
#
# COMPACT_ATOMS: atom_id res chain seq x y z
N MET A 1 61.54 42.89 -5.04
CA MET A 1 61.30 42.17 -3.77
C MET A 1 59.83 41.74 -3.72
N LYS A 2 59.57 40.44 -3.47
CA LYS A 2 58.32 39.79 -3.00
C LYS A 2 57.04 40.04 -3.84
N ARG A 3 56.67 39.12 -4.74
CA ARG A 3 55.72 37.99 -4.55
C ARG A 3 54.39 38.40 -3.87
N LEU A 4 53.27 38.33 -4.59
CA LEU A 4 52.06 37.67 -4.09
C LEU A 4 51.14 37.23 -5.26
N PHE A 5 50.93 35.92 -5.33
CA PHE A 5 49.89 35.23 -6.09
C PHE A 5 48.51 35.54 -5.48
N ILE A 6 47.51 35.89 -6.28
CA ILE A 6 46.11 35.56 -5.99
C ILE A 6 45.51 34.98 -7.28
N ALA A 7 45.43 33.65 -7.29
CA ALA A 7 44.60 32.91 -8.22
C ALA A 7 43.13 33.19 -7.86
N LEU A 8 42.41 33.83 -8.78
CA LEU A 8 40.98 34.04 -8.67
C LEU A 8 40.26 32.71 -8.95
N LEU A 9 40.06 31.92 -7.90
CA LEU A 9 39.23 30.72 -7.92
C LEU A 9 37.76 31.16 -8.02
N LEU A 10 37.25 31.36 -9.25
CA LEU A 10 35.83 31.44 -9.52
C LEU A 10 35.21 30.06 -9.25
N VAL A 11 34.91 29.79 -7.98
CA VAL A 11 34.00 28.72 -7.60
C VAL A 11 32.64 29.15 -8.13
N ALA A 12 32.26 28.61 -9.29
CA ALA A 12 30.88 28.58 -9.73
C ALA A 12 30.08 27.84 -8.66
N LEU A 13 29.51 28.61 -7.72
CA LEU A 13 28.38 28.21 -6.90
C LEU A 13 27.24 27.93 -7.88
N SER A 14 27.17 26.70 -8.38
CA SER A 14 25.91 26.16 -8.87
C SER A 14 24.98 26.12 -7.65
N ALA A 15 24.24 27.20 -7.44
CA ALA A 15 23.08 27.19 -6.58
C ALA A 15 22.16 26.13 -7.18
N ALA A 16 22.21 24.92 -6.63
CA ALA A 16 21.16 23.96 -6.83
C ALA A 16 19.91 24.65 -6.31
N THR A 17 19.05 25.12 -7.23
CA THR A 17 17.75 25.65 -6.87
C THR A 17 17.01 24.54 -6.16
N ALA A 18 16.95 24.61 -4.83
CA ALA A 18 16.06 23.77 -4.06
C ALA A 18 14.64 24.15 -4.49
N ARG A 19 13.99 23.29 -5.29
CA ARG A 19 12.55 23.41 -5.53
C ARG A 19 11.87 23.16 -4.20
N SER A 20 11.40 24.23 -3.55
CA SER A 20 10.43 24.10 -2.48
C SER A 20 9.09 23.74 -3.10
N MET A 21 8.51 22.63 -2.65
CA MET A 21 7.18 22.19 -3.02
C MET A 21 6.26 22.47 -1.84
N GLU A 22 5.26 23.32 -2.03
CA GLU A 22 4.25 23.59 -1.00
C GLU A 22 3.25 22.43 -0.99
N LEU A 23 3.11 21.79 0.17
CA LEU A 23 2.19 20.69 0.39
C LEU A 23 0.93 21.21 1.08
N GLU A 24 -0.23 20.71 0.65
CA GLU A 24 -1.49 20.96 1.36
C GLU A 24 -1.79 19.76 2.27
N VAL A 25 -2.23 20.04 3.51
CA VAL A 25 -2.61 19.00 4.47
C VAL A 25 -4.05 19.17 4.92
N SER A 26 -4.80 18.08 4.88
CA SER A 26 -6.18 17.98 5.37
C SER A 26 -6.28 16.86 6.40
N VAL A 27 -7.25 16.96 7.31
CA VAL A 27 -7.48 15.94 8.36
C VAL A 27 -8.95 15.64 8.47
N SER A 28 -9.30 14.46 8.95
CA SER A 28 -10.70 14.08 9.18
C SER A 28 -11.35 15.00 10.22
N HIS A 29 -10.68 15.15 11.36
CA HIS A 29 -11.07 15.96 12.50
C HIS A 29 -9.82 16.34 13.31
N PHE A 30 -9.96 17.29 14.24
CA PHE A 30 -8.92 17.62 15.20
C PHE A 30 -9.52 17.83 16.59
N LEU A 31 -8.70 17.70 17.64
CA LEU A 31 -9.08 17.98 19.02
C LEU A 31 -9.27 19.50 19.19
N PRO A 32 -10.50 19.99 19.41
CA PRO A 32 -10.73 21.42 19.51
C PRO A 32 -10.07 21.99 20.77
N THR A 33 -9.28 23.04 20.59
CA THR A 33 -8.69 23.82 21.69
C THR A 33 -8.80 25.30 21.34
N LEU A 34 -9.04 26.14 22.35
CA LEU A 34 -9.16 27.60 22.14
C LEU A 34 -7.89 28.22 21.54
N SER A 35 -6.74 27.59 21.76
CA SER A 35 -5.44 28.03 21.24
C SER A 35 -5.05 27.39 19.90
N GLY A 36 -5.88 26.53 19.30
CA GLY A 36 -5.54 25.88 18.03
C GLY A 36 -4.32 24.94 18.14
N LYS A 37 -4.12 24.29 19.29
CA LYS A 37 -2.90 23.54 19.59
C LYS A 37 -2.70 22.28 18.73
N TYR A 38 -3.77 21.69 18.19
CA TYR A 38 -3.74 20.36 17.57
C TYR A 38 -4.17 20.34 16.08
N MET A 39 -3.80 21.39 15.35
CA MET A 39 -4.24 21.60 13.97
C MET A 39 -3.48 20.73 12.96
N ALA A 40 -4.03 20.59 11.75
CA ALA A 40 -3.45 19.84 10.64
C ALA A 40 -2.04 20.32 10.26
N GLY A 41 -1.79 21.63 10.31
CA GLY A 41 -0.50 22.23 9.94
C GLY A 41 0.69 21.72 10.77
N ASN A 42 0.43 21.24 12.00
CA ASN A 42 1.46 20.67 12.86
C ASN A 42 2.05 19.37 12.29
N LEU A 43 1.40 18.73 11.31
CA LEU A 43 1.96 17.53 10.67
C LEU A 43 3.21 17.82 9.82
N LEU A 44 3.41 19.07 9.40
CA LEU A 44 4.44 19.47 8.42
C LEU A 44 5.21 20.72 8.87
N ASP A 45 5.13 21.11 10.15
CA ASP A 45 5.75 22.35 10.66
C ASP A 45 7.23 22.20 11.04
N ASN A 46 7.77 20.97 10.95
CA ASN A 46 9.12 20.58 11.33
C ASN A 46 9.43 20.80 12.83
N ASP A 47 8.41 20.85 13.68
CA ASP A 47 8.52 20.91 15.15
C ASP A 47 7.85 19.68 15.80
N PRO A 48 8.61 18.64 16.18
CA PRO A 48 8.04 17.47 16.84
C PRO A 48 7.44 17.78 18.23
N ALA A 49 7.66 18.97 18.80
CA ALA A 49 7.01 19.36 20.05
C ALA A 49 5.53 19.71 19.86
N THR A 50 5.08 20.03 18.65
CA THR A 50 3.67 20.20 18.29
C THR A 50 3.09 18.87 17.79
N ALA A 51 1.78 18.80 17.60
CA ALA A 51 1.15 17.62 16.99
C ALA A 51 -0.20 17.95 16.41
N TRP A 52 -0.60 17.27 15.35
CA TRP A 52 -2.02 17.06 15.09
C TRP A 52 -2.55 16.00 16.06
N ALA A 53 -3.75 16.22 16.58
CA ALA A 53 -4.47 15.21 17.34
C ALA A 53 -5.91 15.13 16.85
N SER A 54 -6.42 13.92 16.64
CA SER A 54 -7.81 13.69 16.25
C SER A 54 -8.79 14.11 17.35
N SER A 55 -10.09 14.02 17.08
CA SER A 55 -11.07 13.97 18.17
C SER A 55 -10.91 12.69 19.00
N GLU A 56 -11.50 12.66 20.20
CA GLU A 56 -11.52 11.48 21.07
C GLU A 56 -12.49 10.38 20.58
N LEU A 57 -13.15 10.60 19.44
CA LEU A 57 -14.10 9.66 18.86
C LEU A 57 -13.37 8.37 18.46
N HIS A 58 -13.89 7.23 18.93
CA HIS A 58 -13.30 5.89 18.71
C HIS A 58 -11.80 5.80 19.02
N ASN A 59 -11.33 6.61 19.97
CA ASN A 59 -9.92 6.76 20.31
C ASN A 59 -8.98 7.11 19.12
N GLY A 60 -9.54 7.72 18.08
CA GLY A 60 -8.82 8.07 16.85
C GLY A 60 -8.79 6.97 15.78
N VAL A 61 -9.33 5.77 16.03
CA VAL A 61 -9.48 4.74 14.98
C VAL A 61 -10.42 5.26 13.87
N GLY A 62 -10.04 5.05 12.61
CA GLY A 62 -10.72 5.59 11.43
C GLY A 62 -10.39 7.07 11.15
N SER A 63 -9.61 7.73 12.01
CA SER A 63 -9.09 9.06 11.70
C SER A 63 -8.11 9.01 10.55
N TRP A 64 -8.03 10.08 9.79
CA TRP A 64 -7.14 10.17 8.65
C TRP A 64 -6.54 11.56 8.52
N PHE A 65 -5.39 11.63 7.87
CA PHE A 65 -4.81 12.86 7.36
C PHE A 65 -4.36 12.65 5.92
N ARG A 66 -4.55 13.67 5.09
CA ARG A 66 -4.26 13.67 3.65
C ARG A 66 -3.22 14.71 3.34
N ILE A 67 -2.27 14.34 2.49
CA ILE A 67 -1.24 15.23 1.98
C ILE A 67 -1.41 15.30 0.46
N SER A 68 -1.63 16.51 -0.05
CA SER A 68 -1.80 16.77 -1.48
C SER A 68 -0.53 17.41 -2.04
N PHE A 69 -0.13 16.93 -3.21
CA PHE A 69 1.05 17.35 -3.96
C PHE A 69 0.62 18.22 -5.15
N PRO A 70 1.31 19.34 -5.42
CA PRO A 70 0.98 20.22 -6.55
C PRO A 70 1.25 19.56 -7.91
N GLU A 71 2.17 18.60 -7.96
CA GLU A 71 2.48 17.77 -9.12
C GLU A 71 2.36 16.28 -8.80
N VAL A 72 2.33 15.43 -9.84
CA VAL A 72 2.37 13.97 -9.65
C VAL A 72 3.76 13.60 -9.16
N VAL A 73 3.84 12.90 -8.03
CA VAL A 73 5.10 12.46 -7.42
C VAL A 73 5.06 10.97 -7.10
N ALA A 74 6.21 10.34 -6.89
CA ALA A 74 6.27 9.01 -6.28
C ALA A 74 7.06 9.11 -4.96
N LEU A 75 6.54 8.47 -3.92
CA LEU A 75 7.18 8.47 -2.61
C LEU A 75 8.24 7.36 -2.54
N ARG A 76 9.39 7.67 -1.95
CA ARG A 76 10.39 6.69 -1.53
C ARG A 76 10.09 6.19 -0.13
N ASP A 77 9.92 7.12 0.81
CA ASP A 77 9.64 6.81 2.21
C ASP A 77 8.82 7.91 2.88
N LEU A 78 8.08 7.48 3.91
CA LEU A 78 7.30 8.29 4.82
C LEU A 78 7.85 8.10 6.23
N THR A 79 8.31 9.17 6.86
CA THR A 79 8.72 9.14 8.27
C THR A 79 7.60 9.71 9.12
N ILE A 80 7.12 8.94 10.11
CA ILE A 80 6.07 9.38 11.04
C ILE A 80 6.67 9.51 12.45
N TYR A 81 6.42 10.66 13.09
CA TYR A 81 6.66 10.87 14.52
C TYR A 81 5.36 10.61 15.27
N ASN A 82 5.15 9.35 15.62
CA ASN A 82 3.90 8.84 16.15
C ASN A 82 3.62 9.36 17.58
N GLY A 83 2.39 9.70 17.94
CA GLY A 83 2.07 10.32 19.23
C GLY A 83 2.53 11.78 19.35
N HIS A 84 2.44 12.35 20.55
CA HIS A 84 2.87 13.73 20.86
C HIS A 84 4.28 13.76 21.47
N GLN A 85 5.29 14.17 20.71
CA GLN A 85 6.72 14.04 21.10
C GLN A 85 7.20 15.12 22.07
N GLY A 86 6.47 16.25 22.22
CA GLY A 86 6.72 17.30 23.23
C GLY A 86 6.44 16.90 24.70
N GLY A 87 6.81 15.68 25.12
CA GLY A 87 6.68 15.21 26.51
C GLY A 87 5.31 14.65 26.89
N LYS A 88 4.41 14.44 25.92
CA LYS A 88 3.04 13.93 26.15
C LYS A 88 2.76 12.60 25.44
N PHE A 89 3.81 11.84 25.11
CA PHE A 89 3.71 10.64 24.29
C PHE A 89 2.68 9.61 24.83
N GLN A 90 2.69 9.35 26.13
CA GLN A 90 1.74 8.43 26.78
C GLN A 90 0.35 9.05 27.03
N GLY A 91 0.21 10.37 26.88
CA GLY A 91 -1.06 11.08 27.05
C GLY A 91 -1.98 11.02 25.83
N PHE A 92 -1.48 10.53 24.69
CA PHE A 92 -2.23 10.38 23.44
C PHE A 92 -2.18 8.93 22.95
N ALA A 93 -3.23 8.52 22.24
CA ALA A 93 -3.19 7.30 21.46
C ALA A 93 -2.18 7.47 20.32
N ARG A 94 -1.60 6.35 19.91
CA ARG A 94 -0.54 6.29 18.90
C ARG A 94 -0.95 5.28 17.84
N ILE A 95 -0.62 5.53 16.59
CA ILE A 95 -0.97 4.61 15.50
C ILE A 95 -0.19 3.31 15.71
N ARG A 96 -0.90 2.17 15.76
CA ARG A 96 -0.26 0.86 15.70
C ARG A 96 -0.22 0.38 14.27
N THR A 97 -1.39 0.22 13.64
CA THR A 97 -1.50 -0.12 12.22
C THR A 97 -2.28 0.95 11.47
N GLY A 98 -1.94 1.15 10.21
CA GLY A 98 -2.66 2.03 9.32
C GLY A 98 -2.46 1.68 7.86
N ARG A 99 -3.03 2.53 7.00
CA ARG A 99 -2.94 2.45 5.54
C ARG A 99 -2.50 3.76 4.94
N ILE A 100 -1.70 3.70 3.89
CA ILE A 100 -1.43 4.79 2.96
C ILE A 100 -2.26 4.50 1.71
N ILE A 101 -3.22 5.35 1.41
CA ILE A 101 -4.09 5.26 0.23
C ILE A 101 -3.55 6.26 -0.81
N PHE A 102 -3.21 5.78 -2.01
CA PHE A 102 -2.68 6.60 -3.10
C PHE A 102 -3.80 7.12 -4.01
N SER A 103 -3.47 8.03 -4.94
CA SER A 103 -4.44 8.62 -5.89
C SER A 103 -5.10 7.61 -6.83
N ASP A 104 -4.45 6.47 -7.09
CA ASP A 104 -5.03 5.39 -7.89
C ASP A 104 -5.97 4.49 -7.08
N GLY A 105 -6.15 4.77 -5.79
CA GLY A 105 -6.95 3.97 -4.86
C GLY A 105 -6.19 2.81 -4.21
N SER A 106 -4.96 2.52 -4.63
CA SER A 106 -4.17 1.44 -4.03
C SER A 106 -3.85 1.75 -2.56
N GLU A 107 -3.81 0.70 -1.72
CA GLU A 107 -3.62 0.84 -0.27
C GLU A 107 -2.39 0.07 0.23
N GLN A 108 -1.42 0.79 0.79
CA GLN A 108 -0.28 0.19 1.48
C GLN A 108 -0.50 0.17 2.99
N HIS A 109 -0.61 -1.03 3.58
CA HIS A 109 -0.63 -1.18 5.03
C HIS A 109 0.75 -0.98 5.66
N PHE A 110 0.78 -0.42 6.87
CA PHE A 110 1.99 -0.29 7.69
C PHE A 110 1.70 -0.57 9.17
N GLU A 111 2.76 -0.88 9.92
CA GLU A 111 2.75 -1.01 11.38
C GLU A 111 3.89 -0.18 11.97
N LEU A 112 3.63 0.49 13.09
CA LEU A 112 4.60 1.27 13.85
C LEU A 112 4.77 0.62 15.22
N ALA A 113 5.98 0.67 15.77
CA ALA A 113 6.25 0.27 17.14
C ALA A 113 5.73 1.31 18.14
N ASP A 114 5.42 0.88 19.37
CA ASP A 114 5.05 1.79 20.47
C ASP A 114 6.29 2.47 21.09
N CYS A 115 6.96 3.31 20.30
CA CYS A 115 8.13 4.06 20.74
C CYS A 115 8.07 5.52 20.26
N ALA A 116 8.72 6.39 21.05
CA ALA A 116 8.94 7.78 20.68
C ALA A 116 10.02 7.89 19.59
N GLY A 117 10.04 9.03 18.90
CA GLY A 117 10.98 9.31 17.80
C GLY A 117 10.45 8.93 16.41
N PRO A 118 11.26 9.16 15.38
CA PRO A 118 10.90 8.91 13.99
C PRO A 118 10.85 7.41 13.68
N GLN A 119 9.84 7.00 12.93
CA GLN A 119 9.74 5.67 12.35
C GLN A 119 9.53 5.79 10.83
N VAL A 120 10.29 5.01 10.06
CA VAL A 120 10.31 5.09 8.60
C VAL A 120 9.48 3.96 8.01
N ILE A 121 8.55 4.32 7.13
CA ILE A 121 7.76 3.41 6.30
C ILE A 121 8.31 3.56 4.88
N GLU A 122 8.87 2.49 4.33
CA GLU A 122 9.19 2.47 2.89
C GLU A 122 7.89 2.48 2.10
N CYS A 123 7.75 3.40 1.14
CA CYS A 123 6.53 3.55 0.36
C CYS A 123 6.59 2.77 -0.95
N TRP A 124 5.44 2.33 -1.43
CA TRP A 124 5.31 1.91 -2.81
C TRP A 124 5.57 3.08 -3.75
N THR A 125 6.27 2.79 -4.85
CA THR A 125 6.49 3.75 -5.94
C THR A 125 5.22 3.93 -6.76
N VAL A 126 4.21 4.59 -6.20
CA VAL A 126 2.95 4.92 -6.90
C VAL A 126 2.96 6.41 -7.27
N PRO A 127 2.86 6.79 -8.55
CA PRO A 127 2.64 8.18 -8.94
C PRO A 127 1.31 8.64 -8.40
N THR A 128 1.38 9.70 -7.60
CA THR A 128 0.26 10.15 -6.80
C THR A 128 0.26 11.66 -6.73
N ARG A 129 -0.93 12.25 -6.69
CA ARG A 129 -1.13 13.67 -6.37
C ARG A 129 -1.62 13.86 -4.95
N GLU A 130 -2.00 12.78 -4.28
CA GLU A 130 -2.39 12.78 -2.89
C GLU A 130 -2.05 11.45 -2.24
N ILE A 131 -1.75 11.47 -0.95
CA ILE A 131 -1.82 10.27 -0.11
C ILE A 131 -2.76 10.54 1.04
N THR A 132 -3.57 9.54 1.40
CA THR A 132 -4.38 9.57 2.64
C THR A 132 -3.86 8.51 3.59
N ILE A 133 -3.44 8.93 4.77
CA ILE A 133 -3.03 8.03 5.85
C ILE A 133 -4.23 7.80 6.75
N THR A 134 -4.66 6.55 6.90
CA THR A 134 -5.80 6.15 7.75
C THR A 134 -5.33 5.29 8.92
N VAL A 135 -5.89 5.54 10.10
CA VAL A 135 -5.59 4.80 11.34
C VAL A 135 -6.52 3.60 11.46
N ASP A 136 -5.96 2.38 11.42
CA ASP A 136 -6.74 1.15 11.55
C ASP A 136 -6.73 0.62 13.00
N SER A 137 -5.63 0.78 13.73
CA SER A 137 -5.54 0.42 15.15
C SER A 137 -4.55 1.30 15.92
N ILE A 138 -4.62 1.28 17.24
CA ILE A 138 -3.86 2.19 18.11
C ILE A 138 -3.16 1.47 19.28
N TYR A 139 -2.19 2.17 19.87
CA TYR A 139 -1.68 1.93 21.20
C TYR A 139 -2.24 2.93 22.23
N PRO A 140 -2.51 2.48 23.47
CA PRO A 140 -2.70 1.06 23.80
C PRO A 140 -3.97 0.52 23.10
N GLU A 141 -4.05 -0.78 22.83
CA GLU A 141 -5.18 -1.38 22.10
C GLU A 141 -6.51 -1.21 22.86
N SER A 142 -6.43 -1.27 24.20
CA SER A 142 -7.55 -1.10 25.12
C SER A 142 -7.23 0.00 26.13
N PRO A 143 -7.36 1.28 25.74
CA PRO A 143 -7.04 2.38 26.64
C PRO A 143 -8.07 2.46 27.79
N ALA A 144 -7.58 2.70 29.00
CA ALA A 144 -8.42 2.81 30.20
C ALA A 144 -9.31 4.06 30.21
N GLN A 145 -8.97 5.06 29.38
CA GLN A 145 -9.70 6.31 29.20
C GLN A 145 -9.80 6.63 27.71
N LYS A 146 -10.72 7.52 27.32
CA LYS A 146 -10.76 8.01 25.94
C LYS A 146 -9.50 8.80 25.63
N MET A 147 -8.94 8.59 24.43
CA MET A 147 -7.72 9.25 23.99
C MET A 147 -7.86 9.70 22.55
N SER A 148 -7.33 10.87 22.19
CA SER A 148 -7.13 11.23 20.79
C SER A 148 -5.88 10.53 20.24
N VAL A 149 -5.89 10.12 18.97
CA VAL A 149 -4.64 9.75 18.29
C VAL A 149 -3.87 11.02 17.96
N ALA A 150 -2.55 11.02 18.18
CA ALA A 150 -1.70 12.14 17.84
C ALA A 150 -0.58 11.73 16.88
N VAL A 151 -0.19 12.65 16.01
CA VAL A 151 0.99 12.55 15.16
C VAL A 151 1.70 13.90 15.23
N SER A 152 2.96 13.88 15.64
CA SER A 152 3.73 15.11 15.81
C SER A 152 4.26 15.66 14.51
N GLU A 153 4.65 14.80 13.58
CA GLU A 153 5.34 15.22 12.36
C GLU A 153 5.30 14.10 11.32
N VAL A 154 5.24 14.49 10.05
CA VAL A 154 5.33 13.61 8.89
C VAL A 154 6.36 14.16 7.92
N LYS A 155 7.38 13.36 7.59
CA LYS A 155 8.40 13.72 6.59
C LYS A 155 8.29 12.82 5.38
N ILE A 156 8.29 13.42 4.21
CA ILE A 156 8.16 12.71 2.94
C ILE A 156 9.46 12.82 2.17
N ARG A 157 9.98 11.69 1.70
CA ARG A 157 11.05 11.69 0.71
C ARG A 157 10.50 11.20 -0.61
N LEU A 158 10.66 12.01 -1.65
CA LEU A 158 10.27 11.66 -3.01
C LEU A 158 11.34 10.80 -3.68
N GLN A 159 10.91 9.97 -4.61
CA GLN A 159 11.77 9.29 -5.56
C GLN A 159 12.10 10.23 -6.72
N GLY A 160 13.38 10.35 -7.08
CA GLY A 160 13.80 11.19 -8.20
C GLY A 160 13.34 10.62 -9.55
N GLY A 161 12.62 11.45 -10.33
CA GLY A 161 12.09 11.09 -11.65
C GLY A 161 10.73 10.40 -11.56
N VAL A 162 9.68 11.06 -12.06
CA VAL A 162 8.31 10.53 -12.09
C VAL A 162 8.19 9.54 -13.26
N ASN A 163 8.63 8.30 -13.04
CA ASN A 163 8.21 7.20 -13.88
C ASN A 163 7.06 6.48 -13.18
N ALA A 164 6.02 6.12 -13.95
CA ALA A 164 4.89 5.31 -13.51
C ALA A 164 5.34 4.10 -12.68
N PRO A 165 4.51 3.53 -11.77
CA PRO A 165 4.87 2.30 -11.12
C PRO A 165 5.03 1.29 -12.24
N LYS A 166 6.25 0.82 -12.45
CA LYS A 166 6.42 -0.41 -13.22
C LYS A 166 6.25 -1.54 -12.22
N GLY A 167 5.53 -2.59 -12.62
CA GLY A 167 5.71 -3.89 -11.99
C GLY A 167 7.20 -4.14 -11.77
N MET A 168 7.55 -4.72 -10.62
CA MET A 168 8.93 -5.10 -10.39
C MET A 168 9.35 -6.10 -11.48
N PRO A 169 10.62 -6.11 -11.93
CA PRO A 169 11.06 -7.10 -12.91
C PRO A 169 10.72 -8.51 -12.44
N GLU A 170 9.96 -9.26 -13.23
CA GLU A 170 9.52 -10.63 -12.93
C GLU A 170 10.70 -11.62 -13.06
N LYS A 171 11.68 -11.52 -12.16
CA LYS A 171 12.87 -12.37 -12.08
C LYS A 171 12.98 -13.03 -10.72
N GLY A 172 13.68 -14.17 -10.66
CA GLY A 172 13.86 -14.92 -9.42
C GLY A 172 12.52 -15.27 -8.78
N THR A 173 12.43 -15.11 -7.46
CA THR A 173 11.24 -15.47 -6.68
C THR A 173 9.98 -14.73 -7.11
N LEU A 174 10.06 -13.45 -7.48
CA LEU A 174 8.87 -12.74 -7.94
C LEU A 174 8.34 -13.29 -9.27
N GLY A 175 9.23 -13.71 -10.18
CA GLY A 175 8.83 -14.37 -11.42
C GLY A 175 8.11 -15.70 -11.17
N GLU A 176 8.61 -16.50 -10.22
CA GLU A 176 7.93 -17.75 -9.81
C GLU A 176 6.52 -17.47 -9.24
N LEU A 177 6.40 -16.49 -8.35
CA LEU A 177 5.13 -16.12 -7.71
C LEU A 177 4.14 -15.54 -8.71
N ALA A 178 4.60 -14.65 -9.60
CA ALA A 178 3.81 -14.07 -10.68
C ALA A 178 3.23 -15.16 -11.58
N GLN A 179 4.04 -16.16 -11.97
CA GLN A 179 3.56 -17.26 -12.80
C GLN A 179 2.47 -18.09 -12.12
N VAL A 180 2.58 -18.31 -10.80
CA VAL A 180 1.56 -19.01 -10.02
C VAL A 180 0.25 -18.23 -10.03
N ILE A 181 0.30 -16.91 -9.83
CA ILE A 181 -0.89 -16.04 -9.85
C ILE A 181 -1.51 -15.99 -11.26
N ARG A 182 -0.69 -15.88 -12.32
CA ARG A 182 -1.15 -15.94 -13.71
C ARG A 182 -1.90 -17.23 -14.00
N ASN A 183 -1.32 -18.38 -13.63
CA ASN A 183 -1.94 -19.68 -13.84
C ASN A 183 -3.21 -19.85 -12.99
N PHE A 184 -3.21 -19.31 -11.76
CA PHE A 184 -4.40 -19.29 -10.92
C PHE A 184 -5.57 -18.59 -11.62
N TYR A 185 -5.39 -17.37 -12.14
CA TYR A 185 -6.43 -16.66 -12.89
C TYR A 185 -6.88 -17.44 -14.13
N THR A 186 -5.94 -18.01 -14.88
CA THR A 186 -6.26 -18.83 -16.05
C THR A 186 -7.13 -20.02 -15.68
N TYR A 187 -6.73 -20.84 -14.72
CA TYR A 187 -7.46 -22.06 -14.36
C TYR A 187 -8.78 -21.77 -13.65
N GLN A 188 -8.83 -20.76 -12.78
CA GLN A 188 -10.07 -20.36 -12.11
C GLN A 188 -11.10 -19.88 -13.14
N THR A 189 -10.70 -18.98 -14.04
CA THR A 189 -11.59 -18.40 -15.05
C THR A 189 -12.05 -19.45 -16.07
N THR A 190 -11.18 -20.40 -16.42
CA THR A 190 -11.50 -21.48 -17.36
C THR A 190 -12.14 -22.69 -16.69
N LEU A 191 -12.46 -22.62 -15.39
CA LEU A 191 -13.03 -23.72 -14.62
C LEU A 191 -12.20 -25.02 -14.75
N ASP A 192 -10.88 -24.89 -14.83
CA ASP A 192 -9.95 -26.02 -14.92
C ASP A 192 -9.64 -26.56 -13.52
N ASP A 193 -9.74 -27.88 -13.34
CA ASP A 193 -9.44 -28.53 -12.05
C ASP A 193 -7.97 -28.37 -11.61
N ALA A 194 -7.06 -28.06 -12.55
CA ALA A 194 -5.69 -27.68 -12.25
C ALA A 194 -5.60 -26.43 -11.35
N PHE A 195 -6.69 -25.67 -11.18
CA PHE A 195 -6.82 -24.61 -10.19
C PHE A 195 -6.46 -25.08 -8.77
N LEU A 196 -6.92 -26.27 -8.38
CA LEU A 196 -6.78 -26.78 -7.02
C LEU A 196 -5.32 -27.04 -6.62
N GLN A 197 -4.40 -27.15 -7.59
CA GLN A 197 -2.97 -27.31 -7.32
C GLN A 197 -2.36 -26.09 -6.60
N TYR A 198 -3.01 -24.93 -6.68
CA TYR A 198 -2.54 -23.70 -6.02
C TYR A 198 -3.15 -23.50 -4.63
N ILE A 199 -4.02 -24.40 -4.19
CA ILE A 199 -4.67 -24.34 -2.89
C ILE A 199 -3.86 -25.14 -1.84
N PRO A 200 -3.66 -24.61 -0.62
CA PRO A 200 -3.03 -25.35 0.48
C PRO A 200 -3.80 -26.61 0.83
N LYS A 201 -3.10 -27.67 1.25
CA LYS A 201 -3.74 -28.96 1.56
C LYS A 201 -4.81 -28.84 2.64
N GLU A 202 -4.60 -27.98 3.63
CA GLU A 202 -5.57 -27.74 4.71
C GLU A 202 -6.89 -27.10 4.24
N LYS A 203 -6.94 -26.51 3.04
CA LYS A 203 -8.13 -25.88 2.45
C LYS A 203 -8.68 -26.64 1.24
N TYR A 204 -8.03 -27.72 0.84
CA TYR A 204 -8.27 -28.36 -0.44
C TYR A 204 -9.72 -28.86 -0.58
N GLU A 205 -10.25 -29.54 0.44
CA GLU A 205 -11.60 -30.12 0.41
C GLU A 205 -12.68 -29.02 0.31
N ASP A 206 -12.55 -27.96 1.12
CA ASP A 206 -13.49 -26.83 1.13
C ASP A 206 -13.51 -26.10 -0.23
N GLU A 207 -12.33 -25.80 -0.77
CA GLU A 207 -12.19 -25.12 -2.06
C GLU A 207 -12.63 -26.02 -3.23
N GLN A 208 -12.33 -27.31 -3.18
CA GLN A 208 -12.80 -28.28 -4.18
C GLN A 208 -14.33 -28.35 -4.20
N PHE A 209 -14.96 -28.42 -3.03
CA PHE A 209 -16.42 -28.43 -2.92
C PHE A 209 -17.03 -27.15 -3.48
N GLY A 210 -16.52 -25.98 -3.05
CA GLY A 210 -17.00 -24.68 -3.54
C GLY A 210 -16.83 -24.53 -5.05
N PHE A 211 -15.69 -24.96 -5.58
CA PHE A 211 -15.39 -24.93 -7.01
C PHE A 211 -16.31 -25.85 -7.82
N GLU A 212 -16.60 -27.07 -7.33
CA GLU A 212 -17.52 -27.98 -7.99
C GLU A 212 -18.94 -27.42 -8.02
N VAL A 213 -19.43 -26.87 -6.89
CA VAL A 213 -20.73 -26.20 -6.84
C VAL A 213 -20.79 -25.06 -7.86
N PHE A 214 -19.74 -24.24 -7.93
CA PHE A 214 -19.68 -23.15 -8.91
C PHE A 214 -19.71 -23.66 -10.36
N LYS A 215 -18.96 -24.73 -10.68
CA LYS A 215 -19.00 -25.38 -12.00
C LYS A 215 -20.41 -25.85 -12.36
N GLN A 216 -21.11 -26.53 -11.44
CA GLN A 216 -22.48 -26.97 -11.66
C GLN A 216 -23.44 -25.80 -11.92
N MET A 217 -23.28 -24.68 -11.20
CA MET A 217 -24.05 -23.46 -11.47
C MET A 217 -23.80 -22.90 -12.87
N GLN A 218 -22.55 -22.90 -13.36
CA GLN A 218 -22.23 -22.46 -14.72
C GLN A 218 -22.77 -23.44 -15.78
N MET A 219 -22.82 -24.74 -15.50
CA MET A 219 -23.45 -25.73 -16.38
C MET A 219 -24.95 -25.45 -16.53
N GLN A 220 -25.64 -25.21 -15.40
CA GLN A 220 -27.07 -24.86 -15.41
C GLN A 220 -27.36 -23.55 -16.16
N ARG A 221 -26.43 -22.58 -16.11
CA ARG A 221 -26.52 -21.30 -16.82
C ARG A 221 -26.10 -21.38 -18.30
N GLY A 222 -25.59 -22.51 -18.76
CA GLY A 222 -25.07 -22.67 -20.12
C GLY A 222 -23.76 -21.90 -20.39
N THR A 223 -23.09 -21.42 -19.36
CA THR A 223 -21.84 -20.63 -19.44
C THR A 223 -20.59 -21.49 -19.26
N PHE A 224 -20.73 -22.73 -18.79
CA PHE A 224 -19.59 -23.63 -18.55
C PHE A 224 -18.69 -23.81 -19.77
N GLU A 225 -19.25 -24.17 -20.93
CA GLU A 225 -18.46 -24.37 -22.16
C GLU A 225 -17.81 -23.08 -22.66
N ILE A 226 -18.44 -21.93 -22.41
CA ILE A 226 -17.88 -20.62 -22.77
C ILE A 226 -16.63 -20.38 -21.92
N MET A 227 -16.74 -20.53 -20.60
CA MET A 227 -15.61 -20.36 -19.68
C MET A 227 -14.49 -21.38 -19.98
N ARG A 228 -14.84 -22.66 -20.12
CA ARG A 228 -13.88 -23.76 -20.35
C ARG A 228 -13.04 -23.59 -21.61
N ARG A 229 -13.60 -22.95 -22.65
CA ARG A 229 -12.92 -22.73 -23.94
C ARG A 229 -12.41 -21.30 -24.11
N SER A 230 -12.59 -20.44 -23.12
CA SER A 230 -12.06 -19.08 -23.16
C SER A 230 -10.53 -19.11 -23.07
N VAL A 231 -9.88 -18.19 -23.77
CA VAL A 231 -8.45 -17.92 -23.59
C VAL A 231 -8.30 -16.79 -22.59
N VAL A 232 -7.43 -16.98 -21.60
CA VAL A 232 -7.15 -15.98 -20.57
C VAL A 232 -5.75 -15.41 -20.81
N ASP A 233 -5.68 -14.16 -21.25
CA ASP A 233 -4.41 -13.43 -21.42
C ASP A 233 -4.13 -12.60 -20.16
N THR A 234 -3.10 -12.98 -19.42
CA THR A 234 -2.72 -12.29 -18.20
C THR A 234 -1.62 -11.26 -18.41
N ASN A 235 -1.04 -11.10 -19.60
CA ASN A 235 0.21 -10.35 -19.82
C ASN A 235 0.17 -8.88 -19.36
N SER A 236 -1.03 -8.28 -19.28
CA SER A 236 -1.26 -6.93 -18.76
C SER A 236 -1.27 -6.83 -17.22
N LEU A 237 -1.28 -7.96 -16.50
CA LEU A 237 -1.09 -8.01 -15.05
C LEU A 237 0.35 -7.66 -14.70
N GLN A 238 0.50 -6.86 -13.66
CA GLN A 238 1.77 -6.46 -13.07
C GLN A 238 1.84 -6.91 -11.61
N PHE A 239 3.07 -7.11 -11.12
CA PHE A 239 3.29 -7.63 -9.77
C PHE A 239 4.29 -6.80 -8.97
N ARG A 240 4.07 -6.75 -7.66
CA ARG A 240 5.02 -6.25 -6.66
C ARG A 240 5.17 -7.24 -5.52
N LEU A 241 6.41 -7.57 -5.16
CA LEU A 241 6.69 -8.36 -3.97
C LEU A 241 6.59 -7.45 -2.74
N MET A 242 5.56 -7.69 -1.93
CA MET A 242 5.21 -6.89 -0.76
C MET A 242 5.98 -7.29 0.49
N ARG A 243 6.12 -8.59 0.68
CA ARG A 243 6.82 -9.17 1.82
C ARG A 243 7.36 -10.52 1.41
N PHE A 244 8.56 -10.86 1.87
CA PHE A 244 9.11 -12.20 1.73
C PHE A 244 9.87 -12.58 2.99
N LYS A 245 9.38 -13.58 3.72
CA LYS A 245 10.00 -14.07 4.96
C LYS A 245 9.57 -15.51 5.21
N ASP A 246 10.49 -16.36 5.66
CA ASP A 246 10.20 -17.73 6.11
C ASP A 246 9.38 -18.56 5.10
N SER A 247 9.72 -18.46 3.81
CA SER A 247 8.99 -19.12 2.71
C SER A 247 7.52 -18.70 2.57
N GLN A 248 7.18 -17.52 3.09
CA GLN A 248 5.91 -16.84 2.85
C GLN A 248 6.17 -15.59 2.02
N ALA A 249 5.28 -15.35 1.07
CA ALA A 249 5.29 -14.18 0.22
C ALA A 249 3.95 -13.46 0.32
N VAL A 250 3.99 -12.13 0.25
CA VAL A 250 2.82 -11.31 -0.05
C VAL A 250 3.10 -10.65 -1.39
N VAL A 251 2.17 -10.74 -2.33
CA VAL A 251 2.33 -10.20 -3.69
C VAL A 251 1.10 -9.38 -4.03
N HIS A 252 1.33 -8.15 -4.46
CA HIS A 252 0.29 -7.29 -5.02
C HIS A 252 0.23 -7.54 -6.53
N CYS A 253 -0.95 -7.91 -7.02
CA CYS A 253 -1.29 -8.07 -8.42
C CYS A 253 -2.21 -6.90 -8.81
N PHE A 254 -1.89 -6.22 -9.90
CA PHE A 254 -2.70 -5.10 -10.37
C PHE A 254 -2.68 -4.99 -11.90
N GLY A 255 -3.70 -4.35 -12.46
CA GLY A 255 -3.84 -4.12 -13.89
C GLY A 255 -5.14 -4.73 -14.41
N HIS A 256 -5.05 -5.49 -15.50
CA HIS A 256 -6.18 -6.27 -16.00
C HIS A 256 -5.68 -7.53 -16.69
N TYR A 257 -6.54 -8.53 -16.77
CA TYR A 257 -6.38 -9.67 -17.67
C TYR A 257 -7.54 -9.69 -18.67
N LEU A 258 -7.35 -10.36 -19.81
CA LEU A 258 -8.37 -10.45 -20.85
C LEU A 258 -8.97 -11.85 -20.86
N VAL A 259 -10.30 -11.92 -20.90
CA VAL A 259 -11.02 -13.15 -21.20
C VAL A 259 -11.51 -13.08 -22.63
N ILE A 260 -11.02 -14.00 -23.45
CA ILE A 260 -11.26 -14.01 -24.90
C ILE A 260 -12.13 -15.20 -25.24
N TRP A 261 -13.29 -14.93 -25.83
CA TRP A 261 -14.19 -15.96 -26.34
C TRP A 261 -14.71 -15.57 -27.72
N LYS A 262 -14.38 -16.39 -28.72
CA LYS A 262 -14.60 -16.07 -30.14
C LYS A 262 -13.96 -14.72 -30.47
N GLU A 263 -14.76 -13.74 -30.93
CA GLU A 263 -14.31 -12.40 -31.30
C GLU A 263 -14.47 -11.39 -30.14
N ASN A 264 -15.01 -11.81 -29.00
CA ASN A 264 -15.20 -10.94 -27.84
C ASN A 264 -13.98 -10.99 -26.92
N MET A 265 -13.47 -9.81 -26.57
CA MET A 265 -12.39 -9.62 -25.61
C MET A 265 -12.91 -8.78 -24.45
N THR A 266 -12.99 -9.37 -23.26
CA THR A 266 -13.47 -8.68 -22.06
C THR A 266 -12.30 -8.42 -21.13
N PRO A 267 -11.92 -7.15 -20.88
CA PRO A 267 -10.95 -6.82 -19.86
C PRO A 267 -11.56 -6.98 -18.48
N ILE A 268 -10.87 -7.71 -17.60
CA ILE A 268 -11.22 -7.87 -16.20
C ILE A 268 -10.16 -7.12 -15.38
N PRO A 269 -10.52 -6.01 -14.71
CA PRO A 269 -9.58 -5.32 -13.85
C PRO A 269 -9.22 -6.19 -12.65
N ASP A 270 -8.01 -6.04 -12.15
CA ASP A 270 -7.56 -6.69 -10.92
C ASP A 270 -6.78 -5.71 -10.05
N ASP A 271 -7.05 -5.78 -8.75
CA ASP A 271 -6.30 -5.12 -7.69
C ASP A 271 -6.35 -6.02 -6.45
N SER A 272 -5.54 -7.08 -6.47
CA SER A 272 -5.59 -8.16 -5.50
C SER A 272 -4.28 -8.32 -4.76
N VAL A 273 -4.35 -8.60 -3.45
CA VAL A 273 -3.19 -8.98 -2.63
C VAL A 273 -3.23 -10.47 -2.32
N PHE A 274 -2.23 -11.18 -2.83
CA PHE A 274 -2.04 -12.61 -2.64
C PHE A 274 -1.11 -12.85 -1.45
N THR A 275 -1.57 -13.64 -0.47
CA THR A 275 -0.69 -14.22 0.54
C THR A 275 -0.38 -15.65 0.14
N MET A 276 0.90 -15.97 0.00
CA MET A 276 1.38 -17.23 -0.51
C MET A 276 2.37 -17.89 0.45
N ARG A 277 2.39 -19.22 0.46
CA ARG A 277 3.32 -20.03 1.26
C ARG A 277 3.91 -21.13 0.40
N ARG A 278 5.20 -21.39 0.53
CA ARG A 278 5.86 -22.50 -0.17
C ARG A 278 5.62 -23.81 0.58
N GLU A 279 5.12 -24.80 -0.13
CA GLU A 279 4.99 -26.19 0.31
C GLU A 279 5.93 -27.09 -0.51
N LYS A 280 5.92 -28.40 -0.21
CA LYS A 280 6.82 -29.37 -0.86
C LYS A 280 6.62 -29.44 -2.38
N ASP A 281 5.41 -29.17 -2.85
CA ASP A 281 4.96 -29.26 -4.23
C ASP A 281 4.84 -27.90 -4.92
N GLY A 282 5.28 -26.80 -4.27
CA GLY A 282 5.33 -25.47 -4.87
C GLY A 282 4.68 -24.39 -4.02
N TRP A 283 4.46 -23.23 -4.62
CA TRP A 283 3.77 -22.12 -3.96
C TRP A 283 2.26 -22.33 -3.93
N LYS A 284 1.65 -22.10 -2.75
CA LYS A 284 0.22 -22.15 -2.53
C LYS A 284 -0.32 -20.79 -2.16
N ILE A 285 -1.53 -20.47 -2.62
CA ILE A 285 -2.25 -19.24 -2.33
C ILE A 285 -3.08 -19.47 -1.06
N VAL A 286 -2.63 -18.90 0.05
CA VAL A 286 -3.25 -19.05 1.37
C VAL A 286 -4.49 -18.19 1.49
N SER A 287 -4.43 -16.97 0.96
CA SER A 287 -5.56 -16.05 0.90
C SER A 287 -5.37 -15.04 -0.22
N ILE A 288 -6.51 -14.56 -0.72
CA ILE A 288 -6.59 -13.46 -1.67
C ILE A 288 -7.47 -12.40 -1.02
N ARG A 289 -7.02 -11.15 -1.09
CA ARG A 289 -7.83 -10.01 -0.72
C ARG A 289 -8.02 -9.16 -1.96
N ASP A 290 -9.26 -9.09 -2.43
CA ASP A 290 -9.67 -8.32 -3.60
C ASP A 290 -10.11 -6.92 -3.18
N TYR A 291 -9.49 -5.90 -3.76
CA TYR A 291 -9.81 -4.49 -3.54
C TYR A 291 -10.64 -3.89 -4.69
N ALA A 292 -10.75 -4.58 -5.84
CA ALA A 292 -11.57 -4.13 -6.96
C ALA A 292 -13.08 -4.29 -6.68
N ALA A 293 -13.46 -5.25 -5.84
CA ALA A 293 -14.87 -5.58 -5.53
C ALA A 293 -15.53 -4.70 -4.44
N GLN A 294 -14.82 -3.71 -3.87
CA GLN A 294 -15.34 -2.83 -2.80
C GLN A 294 -15.79 -1.44 -3.29
N GLN A 295 -15.90 -1.25 -4.61
CA GLN A 295 -16.42 -0.03 -5.27
C GLN A 295 -17.73 -0.32 -5.99
#